data_AF-A0A6B2G1R0-F1
#
_entry.id   AF-A0A6B2G1R0-F1
#
_cell.length_a   1.000
_cell.length_b   1.000
_cell.length_c   1.000
_cell.angle_alpha   90.00
_cell.angle_beta   90.00
_cell.angle_gamma   90.00
#
_symmetry.space_group_name_H-M   'P 1'
#
loop_
_entity.id
_entity.type
_entity.pdbx_description
1 polymer ?
#
loop_
_entity_poly.entity_id
_entity_poly.type
_entity_poly.pdbx_seq_one_letter_code
_entity_poly.pdbx_strand_id
1 'polypeptide(L)'
;TDREFVSDFYETPESLLIPVSSWVLRVGLDRRRVIDKKLTMEFIADKIIKVFGSDVNVIFSDDNAEHLAIHIRIVDQMRDDKGDDEEEYKMDDELFLRCIESYILTDMELIGVNTIHKVYMHKPTTELEKRRIYINKNGEYEITSEWILETDGNGLAKVLSQKEVDTTRTTSNDVCEIFATLGVEAARRAVEREIKHVISFDGSYVNYRHLALLCDVMT
;
A
#
# COMPACT_ATOMS: atom_id res chain seq x y z
N THR A 1 10.83 -27.67 -10.78
CA THR A 1 9.44 -28.13 -11.03
C THR A 1 8.66 -28.01 -9.76
N ASP A 2 7.40 -27.58 -9.83
CA ASP A 2 6.54 -27.34 -8.66
C ASP A 2 6.13 -28.61 -7.88
N ARG A 3 6.55 -29.78 -8.36
CA ARG A 3 6.17 -31.09 -7.81
C ARG A 3 6.61 -31.31 -6.37
N GLU A 4 7.78 -30.80 -5.99
CA GLU A 4 8.38 -31.03 -4.67
C GLU A 4 7.51 -30.41 -3.57
N PHE A 5 7.31 -29.10 -3.60
CA PHE A 5 6.52 -28.42 -2.56
C PHE A 5 5.04 -28.81 -2.56
N VAL A 6 4.46 -29.16 -3.74
CA VAL A 6 3.09 -29.67 -3.80
C VAL A 6 3.00 -31.05 -3.14
N SER A 7 3.99 -31.92 -3.36
CA SER A 7 4.06 -33.23 -2.69
C SER A 7 4.13 -33.05 -1.18
N ASP A 8 5.07 -32.20 -0.71
CA ASP A 8 5.30 -31.94 0.71
C ASP A 8 4.02 -31.44 1.42
N PHE A 9 3.23 -30.60 0.76
CA PHE A 9 1.95 -30.13 1.30
C PHE A 9 0.97 -31.28 1.58
N TYR A 10 0.84 -32.21 0.63
CA TYR A 10 -0.09 -33.35 0.72
C TYR A 10 0.41 -34.52 1.58
N GLU A 11 1.63 -34.45 2.13
CA GLU A 11 2.10 -35.42 3.13
C GLU A 11 1.39 -35.24 4.48
N THR A 12 0.81 -34.07 4.73
CA THR A 12 0.06 -33.80 5.96
C THR A 12 -1.37 -34.36 5.89
N PRO A 13 -1.84 -35.15 6.88
CA PRO A 13 -3.18 -35.78 6.83
C PRO A 13 -4.35 -34.79 6.72
N GLU A 14 -4.17 -33.58 7.21
CA GLU A 14 -5.18 -32.51 7.26
C GLU A 14 -5.44 -31.89 5.87
N SER A 15 -4.45 -31.92 4.99
CA SER A 15 -4.52 -31.35 3.62
C SER A 15 -5.30 -32.22 2.62
N LEU A 16 -5.40 -33.53 2.87
CA LEU A 16 -6.05 -34.51 1.99
C LEU A 16 -7.58 -34.50 2.09
N LEU A 17 -8.13 -33.81 3.09
CA LEU A 17 -9.56 -33.77 3.40
C LEU A 17 -10.32 -32.65 2.68
N ILE A 18 -9.60 -31.76 2.00
CA ILE A 18 -10.20 -30.59 1.34
C ILE A 18 -10.57 -31.00 -0.10
N PRO A 19 -11.87 -31.06 -0.45
CA PRO A 19 -12.28 -31.29 -1.83
C PRO A 19 -11.92 -30.03 -2.62
N VAL A 20 -11.11 -30.18 -3.68
CA VAL A 20 -10.65 -29.05 -4.50
C VAL A 20 -10.94 -29.29 -5.96
N SER A 21 -11.15 -28.21 -6.71
CA SER A 21 -11.37 -28.26 -8.15
C SER A 21 -10.13 -28.79 -8.89
N SER A 22 -10.37 -29.35 -10.08
CA SER A 22 -9.29 -29.84 -10.96
C SER A 22 -8.50 -28.71 -11.61
N TRP A 23 -9.06 -27.50 -11.66
CA TRP A 23 -8.43 -26.32 -12.22
C TRP A 23 -7.47 -25.68 -11.21
N VAL A 24 -6.29 -25.27 -11.68
CA VAL A 24 -5.26 -24.65 -10.83
C VAL A 24 -4.82 -23.34 -11.46
N LEU A 25 -4.95 -22.24 -10.70
CA LEU A 25 -4.35 -20.97 -11.05
C LEU A 25 -2.95 -20.90 -10.45
N ARG A 26 -1.93 -20.85 -11.31
CA ARG A 26 -0.52 -20.74 -10.91
C ARG A 26 -0.02 -19.32 -11.12
N VAL A 27 0.30 -18.63 -10.04
CA VAL A 27 0.91 -17.30 -10.06
C VAL A 27 2.41 -17.41 -9.83
N GLY A 28 3.21 -16.97 -10.81
CA GLY A 28 4.66 -16.88 -10.67
C GLY A 28 5.08 -15.50 -10.19
N LEU A 29 5.92 -15.44 -9.16
CA LEU A 29 6.41 -14.19 -8.59
C LEU A 29 7.87 -13.92 -8.99
N ASP A 30 8.18 -12.66 -9.29
CA ASP A 30 9.56 -12.25 -9.55
C ASP A 30 10.34 -12.13 -8.23
N ARG A 31 11.29 -13.03 -8.03
CA ARG A 31 12.14 -13.11 -6.84
C ARG A 31 12.83 -11.79 -6.50
N ARG A 32 13.29 -11.03 -7.50
CA ARG A 32 13.99 -9.76 -7.26
C ARG A 32 13.07 -8.76 -6.55
N ARG A 33 11.85 -8.61 -7.06
CA ARG A 33 10.86 -7.68 -6.50
C ARG A 33 10.37 -8.09 -5.12
N VAL A 34 10.24 -9.39 -4.87
CA VAL A 34 9.85 -9.93 -3.55
C VAL A 34 10.92 -9.58 -2.50
N ILE A 35 12.20 -9.80 -2.83
CA ILE A 35 13.32 -9.49 -1.92
C ILE A 35 13.46 -7.97 -1.71
N ASP A 36 13.43 -7.18 -2.79
CA ASP A 36 13.59 -5.72 -2.71
C ASP A 36 12.51 -5.08 -1.82
N LYS A 37 11.28 -5.62 -1.87
CA LYS A 37 10.14 -5.18 -1.05
C LYS A 37 10.07 -5.87 0.31
N LYS A 38 11.03 -6.74 0.65
CA LYS A 38 11.07 -7.53 1.91
C LYS A 38 9.76 -8.30 2.16
N LEU A 39 9.21 -8.89 1.11
CA LEU A 39 8.02 -9.74 1.17
C LEU A 39 8.43 -11.21 1.39
N THR A 40 7.65 -11.93 2.18
CA THR A 40 7.74 -13.39 2.36
C THR A 40 6.58 -14.07 1.64
N MET A 41 6.77 -15.30 1.15
CA MET A 41 5.70 -16.06 0.48
C MET A 41 4.51 -16.31 1.42
N GLU A 42 4.78 -16.57 2.70
CA GLU A 42 3.76 -16.73 3.75
C GLU A 42 2.84 -15.50 3.84
N PHE A 43 3.43 -14.30 3.98
CA PHE A 43 2.67 -13.04 4.02
C PHE A 43 1.77 -12.83 2.79
N ILE A 44 2.25 -13.18 1.60
CA ILE A 44 1.45 -13.05 0.36
C ILE A 44 0.30 -14.06 0.39
N ALA A 45 0.57 -15.32 0.73
CA ALA A 45 -0.45 -16.37 0.81
C ALA A 45 -1.53 -16.04 1.84
N ASP A 46 -1.13 -15.61 3.04
CA ASP A 46 -2.04 -15.15 4.10
C ASP A 46 -2.98 -14.05 3.62
N LYS A 47 -2.48 -13.15 2.78
CA LYS A 47 -3.28 -12.05 2.27
C LYS A 47 -4.29 -12.52 1.23
N ILE A 48 -3.91 -13.47 0.37
CA ILE A 48 -4.83 -14.11 -0.58
C ILE A 48 -5.93 -14.83 0.21
N ILE A 49 -5.57 -15.61 1.23
CA ILE A 49 -6.52 -16.33 2.08
C ILE A 49 -7.47 -15.36 2.80
N LYS A 50 -6.97 -14.22 3.30
CA LYS A 50 -7.82 -13.20 3.94
C LYS A 50 -8.82 -12.53 2.99
N VAL A 51 -8.46 -12.40 1.71
CA VAL A 51 -9.32 -11.78 0.70
C VAL A 51 -10.41 -12.73 0.24
N PHE A 52 -10.05 -13.98 -0.09
CA PHE A 52 -10.97 -14.94 -0.71
C PHE A 52 -11.59 -15.92 0.31
N GLY A 53 -11.12 -15.92 1.55
CA GLY A 53 -11.69 -16.72 2.63
C GLY A 53 -11.46 -18.23 2.45
N SER A 54 -12.45 -19.01 2.88
CA SER A 54 -12.43 -20.48 2.86
C SER A 54 -12.74 -21.11 1.49
N ASP A 55 -13.10 -20.29 0.50
CA ASP A 55 -13.50 -20.79 -0.83
C ASP A 55 -12.30 -21.19 -1.69
N VAL A 56 -11.09 -20.89 -1.21
CA VAL A 56 -9.86 -21.05 -1.95
C VAL A 56 -8.81 -21.78 -1.11
N ASN A 57 -8.23 -22.82 -1.68
CA ASN A 57 -7.05 -23.48 -1.16
C ASN A 57 -5.79 -22.87 -1.81
N VAL A 58 -4.87 -22.37 -0.99
CA VAL A 58 -3.64 -21.69 -1.43
C VAL A 58 -2.44 -22.51 -0.98
N ILE A 59 -1.61 -22.93 -1.94
CA ILE A 59 -0.35 -23.62 -1.72
C ILE A 59 0.76 -22.74 -2.27
N PHE A 60 1.87 -22.60 -1.57
CA PHE A 60 2.98 -21.74 -2.00
C PHE A 60 4.32 -22.46 -1.84
N SER A 61 5.29 -22.05 -2.64
CA SER A 61 6.68 -22.49 -2.52
C SER A 61 7.39 -21.81 -1.36
N ASP A 62 8.42 -22.45 -0.81
CA ASP A 62 9.35 -21.81 0.14
C ASP A 62 10.08 -20.61 -0.49
N ASP A 63 10.49 -19.65 0.35
CA ASP A 63 11.22 -18.43 -0.01
C ASP A 63 12.58 -18.74 -0.69
N ASN A 64 13.13 -19.93 -0.42
CA ASN A 64 14.41 -20.38 -0.97
C ASN A 64 14.30 -21.07 -2.34
N ALA A 65 13.09 -21.33 -2.84
CA ALA A 65 12.89 -22.02 -4.12
C ALA A 65 13.51 -21.26 -5.30
N GLU A 66 13.90 -21.99 -6.35
CA GLU A 66 14.41 -21.39 -7.60
C GLU A 66 13.33 -20.54 -8.29
N HIS A 67 12.08 -20.99 -8.24
CA HIS A 67 10.92 -20.31 -8.78
C HIS A 67 9.87 -20.13 -7.69
N LEU A 68 9.57 -18.87 -7.37
CA LEU A 68 8.51 -18.52 -6.43
C LEU A 68 7.16 -18.70 -7.13
N ALA A 69 6.34 -19.61 -6.62
CA ALA A 69 5.04 -19.93 -7.18
C ALA A 69 3.97 -20.05 -6.10
N ILE A 70 2.77 -19.59 -6.43
CA ILE A 70 1.56 -19.77 -5.62
C ILE A 70 0.53 -20.50 -6.48
N HIS A 71 0.00 -21.60 -5.96
CA HIS A 71 -1.08 -22.38 -6.55
C HIS A 71 -2.35 -22.09 -5.80
N ILE A 72 -3.37 -21.68 -6.55
CA ILE A 72 -4.68 -21.31 -6.05
C ILE A 72 -5.69 -22.28 -6.66
N ARG A 73 -6.46 -22.95 -5.81
CA ARG A 73 -7.54 -23.86 -6.22
C ARG A 73 -8.83 -23.49 -5.52
N ILE A 74 -9.95 -23.77 -6.17
CA ILE A 74 -11.28 -23.57 -5.57
C ILE A 74 -11.54 -24.75 -4.65
N VAL A 75 -12.01 -24.50 -3.44
CA VAL A 75 -12.53 -25.53 -2.56
C VAL A 75 -13.93 -25.87 -3.05
N ASP A 76 -14.12 -27.11 -3.47
CA ASP A 76 -15.44 -27.64 -3.75
C ASP A 76 -16.09 -27.88 -2.39
N GLN A 77 -16.76 -26.86 -1.87
CA GLN A 77 -17.63 -27.07 -0.73
C GLN A 77 -18.62 -28.14 -1.19
N MET A 78 -18.56 -29.34 -0.61
CA MET A 78 -19.66 -30.29 -0.74
C MET A 78 -20.89 -29.55 -0.26
N ARG A 79 -21.65 -28.98 -1.20
CA ARG A 79 -22.95 -28.40 -0.95
C ARG A 79 -23.84 -29.59 -0.65
N ASP A 80 -23.81 -30.02 0.61
CA ASP A 80 -24.78 -30.92 1.21
C ASP A 80 -26.14 -30.20 1.26
N ASP A 81 -26.68 -29.84 0.10
CA ASP A 81 -28.08 -29.49 -0.03
C ASP A 81 -28.74 -30.52 -0.92
N LYS A 82 -29.20 -31.58 -0.24
CA LYS A 82 -30.28 -32.43 -0.73
C LYS A 82 -31.53 -31.56 -0.81
N GLY A 83 -31.76 -30.93 -1.95
CA GLY A 83 -32.98 -30.16 -2.19
C GLY A 83 -33.15 -29.87 -3.67
N ASP A 84 -34.31 -30.27 -4.18
CA ASP A 84 -34.81 -30.17 -5.54
C ASP A 84 -34.48 -28.87 -6.30
N ASP A 85 -34.38 -29.04 -7.62
CA ASP A 85 -34.85 -28.10 -8.65
C ASP A 85 -34.48 -26.63 -8.45
N GLU A 86 -33.25 -26.27 -8.80
CA GLU A 86 -32.99 -25.06 -9.57
C GLU A 86 -31.66 -25.28 -10.30
N GLU A 87 -31.65 -25.10 -11.63
CA GLU A 87 -30.42 -24.87 -12.40
C GLU A 87 -29.81 -23.55 -11.92
N GLU A 88 -29.33 -23.52 -10.68
CA GLU A 88 -28.56 -22.43 -10.13
C GLU A 88 -27.33 -22.33 -11.03
N TYR A 89 -27.22 -21.19 -11.75
CA TYR A 89 -26.12 -20.91 -12.67
C TYR A 89 -24.79 -21.09 -11.94
N LYS A 90 -24.26 -22.32 -11.94
CA LYS A 90 -22.93 -22.62 -11.44
C LYS A 90 -22.00 -21.74 -12.26
N MET A 91 -21.45 -20.72 -11.60
CA MET A 91 -20.45 -19.90 -12.26
C MET A 91 -19.33 -20.86 -12.67
N ASP A 92 -19.00 -20.87 -13.95
CA ASP A 92 -17.98 -21.76 -14.48
C ASP A 92 -16.69 -21.55 -13.68
N ASP A 93 -16.08 -22.65 -13.21
CA ASP A 93 -14.84 -22.61 -12.44
C ASP A 93 -13.77 -21.80 -13.17
N GLU A 94 -13.75 -21.84 -14.51
CA GLU A 94 -12.87 -21.02 -15.34
C GLU A 94 -13.15 -19.53 -15.18
N LEU A 95 -14.43 -19.11 -15.23
CA LEU A 95 -14.83 -17.72 -15.06
C LEU A 95 -14.45 -17.21 -13.66
N PHE A 96 -14.63 -18.03 -12.63
CA PHE A 96 -14.26 -17.66 -11.26
C PHE A 96 -12.73 -17.49 -11.12
N LEU A 97 -11.92 -18.41 -11.68
CA LEU A 97 -10.47 -18.26 -11.66
C LEU A 97 -9.99 -17.01 -12.43
N ARG A 98 -10.64 -16.65 -13.55
CA ARG A 98 -10.35 -15.40 -14.27
C ARG A 98 -10.71 -14.15 -13.47
N CYS A 99 -11.79 -14.21 -12.69
CA CYS A 99 -12.12 -13.12 -11.75
C CYS A 99 -11.06 -12.99 -10.66
N ILE A 100 -10.60 -14.11 -10.08
CA ILE A 100 -9.51 -14.12 -9.09
C ILE A 100 -8.22 -13.54 -9.69
N GLU A 101 -7.84 -13.98 -10.89
CA GLU A 101 -6.66 -13.46 -11.60
C GLU A 101 -6.74 -11.94 -11.76
N SER A 102 -7.87 -11.44 -12.28
CA SER A 102 -8.07 -10.02 -12.52
C SER A 102 -8.00 -9.20 -11.23
N TYR A 103 -8.59 -9.73 -10.14
CA TYR A 103 -8.58 -9.09 -8.83
C TYR A 103 -7.17 -9.05 -8.21
N ILE A 104 -6.43 -10.17 -8.25
CA ILE A 104 -5.06 -10.24 -7.70
C ILE A 104 -4.12 -9.26 -8.42
N LEU A 105 -4.30 -9.05 -9.72
CA LEU A 105 -3.45 -8.15 -10.50
C LEU A 105 -3.81 -6.67 -10.34
N THR A 106 -5.08 -6.35 -10.09
CA THR A 106 -5.57 -4.96 -10.14
C THR A 106 -5.80 -4.36 -8.76
N ASP A 107 -6.56 -5.06 -7.91
CA ASP A 107 -7.12 -4.48 -6.68
C ASP A 107 -6.46 -5.01 -5.41
N MET A 108 -5.75 -6.14 -5.49
CA MET A 108 -5.12 -6.73 -4.31
C MET A 108 -3.93 -5.88 -3.83
N GLU A 109 -4.15 -5.15 -2.74
CA GLU A 109 -3.11 -4.38 -2.08
C GLU A 109 -2.23 -5.31 -1.24
N LEU A 110 -0.94 -5.50 -1.55
CA LEU A 110 -0.03 -6.31 -0.71
C LEU A 110 0.53 -5.49 0.47
N ILE A 111 1.14 -4.34 0.18
CA ILE A 111 1.68 -3.39 1.16
C ILE A 111 1.44 -1.98 0.62
N GLY A 112 1.30 -1.02 1.53
CA GLY A 112 1.34 0.39 1.23
C GLY A 112 -0.05 1.01 1.19
N VAL A 113 -0.09 2.21 0.61
CA VAL A 113 -1.31 2.99 0.44
C VAL A 113 -1.55 3.12 -1.05
N ASN A 114 -2.69 2.60 -1.53
CA ASN A 114 -3.04 2.52 -2.96
C ASN A 114 -2.96 3.85 -3.71
N THR A 115 -3.33 4.93 -3.03
CA THR A 115 -3.31 6.27 -3.58
C THR A 115 -1.90 6.86 -3.76
N ILE A 116 -0.87 6.23 -3.20
CA ILE A 116 0.54 6.66 -3.32
C ILE A 116 1.25 5.76 -4.32
N HIS A 117 1.67 6.32 -5.44
CA HIS A 117 2.28 5.58 -6.54
C HIS A 117 3.78 5.36 -6.33
N LYS A 118 4.50 6.38 -5.86
CA LYS A 118 5.95 6.35 -5.70
C LYS A 118 6.38 7.10 -4.45
N VAL A 119 7.47 6.63 -3.86
CA VAL A 119 8.10 7.27 -2.71
C VAL A 119 9.58 7.45 -3.01
N TYR A 120 10.05 8.68 -2.83
CA TYR A 120 11.44 9.08 -3.01
C TYR A 120 12.06 9.35 -1.65
N MET A 121 13.22 8.75 -1.39
CA MET A 121 13.98 8.98 -0.17
C MET A 121 15.21 9.82 -0.51
N HIS A 122 15.35 10.97 0.13
CA HIS A 122 16.53 11.81 -0.03
C HIS A 122 16.86 12.57 1.25
N LYS A 123 18.09 13.09 1.32
CA LYS A 123 18.57 13.91 2.43
C LYS A 123 18.65 15.37 1.96
N PRO A 124 17.83 16.29 2.50
CA PRO A 124 17.74 17.65 2.00
C PRO A 124 19.05 18.39 2.31
N THR A 125 19.77 18.74 1.24
CA THR A 125 21.07 19.40 1.31
C THR A 125 21.00 20.86 0.88
N THR A 126 20.07 21.26 0.03
CA THR A 126 19.92 22.65 -0.46
C THR A 126 18.77 23.39 0.22
N GLU A 127 17.72 22.67 0.60
CA GLU A 127 16.50 23.24 1.15
C GLU A 127 16.59 23.39 2.67
N LEU A 128 16.94 24.60 3.11
CA LEU A 128 17.04 24.95 4.52
C LEU A 128 15.71 24.73 5.27
N GLU A 129 14.57 24.93 4.60
CA GLU A 129 13.23 24.77 5.19
C GLU A 129 12.88 23.31 5.54
N LYS A 130 13.52 22.33 4.88
CA LYS A 130 13.31 20.90 5.16
C LYS A 130 14.31 20.35 6.18
N ARG A 131 15.24 21.17 6.69
CA ARG A 131 16.20 20.73 7.71
C ARG A 131 15.64 20.93 9.11
N ARG A 132 15.98 20.01 10.01
CA ARG A 132 15.58 20.11 11.40
C ARG A 132 16.49 21.10 12.11
N ILE A 133 15.88 22.12 12.72
CA ILE A 133 16.54 23.05 13.61
C ILE A 133 16.17 22.65 15.02
N TYR A 134 17.17 22.40 15.87
CA TYR A 134 16.95 22.14 17.28
C TYR A 134 17.94 22.95 18.13
N ILE A 135 17.54 23.24 19.36
CA ILE A 135 18.36 24.00 20.30
C ILE A 135 19.18 22.99 21.11
N ASN A 136 20.50 23.12 21.03
CA ASN A 136 21.42 22.29 21.79
C ASN A 136 21.35 22.59 23.28
N LYS A 137 21.91 21.69 24.09
CA LYS A 137 22.07 21.90 25.54
C LYS A 137 22.83 23.19 25.89
N ASN A 138 23.62 23.71 24.95
CA ASN A 138 24.39 24.95 25.08
C ASN A 138 23.59 26.21 24.67
N GLY A 139 22.34 26.06 24.20
CA GLY A 139 21.50 27.18 23.73
C GLY A 139 21.76 27.59 22.27
N GLU A 140 22.63 26.89 21.55
CA GLU A 140 22.94 27.16 20.15
C GLU A 140 21.94 26.47 19.20
N TYR A 141 21.64 27.11 18.07
CA TYR A 141 20.83 26.50 17.00
C TYR A 141 21.70 25.54 16.19
N GLU A 142 21.36 24.26 16.21
CA GLU A 142 21.98 23.26 15.36
C GLU A 142 21.02 22.87 14.23
N ILE A 143 21.56 22.82 13.00
CA ILE A 143 20.83 22.41 11.81
C ILE A 143 21.28 21.00 11.45
N THR A 144 20.38 20.04 11.58
CA THR A 144 20.63 18.65 11.17
C THR A 144 19.75 18.26 9.99
N SER A 145 20.38 17.64 8.99
CA SER A 145 19.68 17.02 7.88
C SER A 145 19.28 15.59 8.25
N GLU A 146 17.98 15.31 8.22
CA GLU A 146 17.38 14.00 8.43
C GLU A 146 17.02 13.37 7.07
N TRP A 147 16.80 12.05 7.03
CA TRP A 147 16.23 11.42 5.84
C TRP A 147 14.75 11.74 5.76
N ILE A 148 14.29 12.22 4.60
CA ILE A 148 12.89 12.53 4.35
C ILE A 148 12.36 11.67 3.21
N LEU A 149 11.06 11.41 3.27
CA LEU A 149 10.30 10.70 2.24
C LEU A 149 9.39 11.71 1.54
N GLU A 150 9.45 11.74 0.22
CA GLU A 150 8.53 12.48 -0.64
C GLU A 150 7.68 11.49 -1.42
N THR A 151 6.37 11.70 -1.39
CA THR A 151 5.40 10.79 -2.00
C THR A 151 4.75 11.44 -3.20
N ASP A 152 4.54 10.65 -4.25
CA ASP A 152 3.71 11.02 -5.39
C ASP A 152 2.35 10.34 -5.25
N GLY A 153 1.34 11.12 -4.87
CA GLY A 153 -0.03 10.67 -4.62
C GLY A 153 -0.70 11.41 -3.47
N ASN A 154 -1.97 11.08 -3.23
CA ASN A 154 -2.75 11.56 -2.09
C ASN A 154 -2.92 10.44 -1.04
N GLY A 155 -3.42 10.73 0.15
CA GLY A 155 -3.61 9.77 1.24
C GLY A 155 -3.06 10.22 2.61
N LEU A 156 -3.01 11.52 2.88
CA LEU A 156 -2.45 12.13 4.09
C LEU A 156 -3.02 11.49 5.37
N ALA A 157 -4.32 11.25 5.45
CA ALA A 157 -4.94 10.62 6.63
C ALA A 157 -4.36 9.23 6.95
N LYS A 158 -4.16 8.40 5.91
CA LYS A 158 -3.59 7.06 6.06
C LYS A 158 -2.09 7.13 6.41
N VAL A 159 -1.37 8.10 5.87
CA VAL A 159 0.06 8.34 6.15
C VAL A 159 0.25 8.79 7.60
N LEU A 160 -0.55 9.74 8.08
CA LEU A 160 -0.51 10.22 9.47
C LEU A 160 -0.87 9.13 10.49
N SER A 161 -1.60 8.10 10.08
CA SER A 161 -1.96 6.96 10.94
C SER A 161 -0.82 5.95 11.12
N GLN A 162 0.31 6.10 10.40
CA GLN A 162 1.45 5.19 10.51
C GLN A 162 2.31 5.52 11.73
N LYS A 163 2.73 4.50 12.48
CA LYS A 163 3.42 4.65 13.78
C LYS A 163 4.79 5.34 13.69
N GLU A 164 5.50 5.17 12.57
CA GLU A 164 6.85 5.69 12.38
C GLU A 164 6.87 7.08 11.71
N VAL A 165 5.70 7.61 11.35
CA VAL A 165 5.58 8.91 10.68
C VAL A 165 5.39 10.02 11.73
N ASP A 166 6.16 11.09 11.58
CA ASP A 166 6.03 12.29 12.42
C ASP A 166 4.86 13.16 11.98
N THR A 167 3.71 12.95 12.63
CA THR A 167 2.45 13.64 12.32
C THR A 167 2.49 15.16 12.48
N THR A 168 3.48 15.69 13.20
CA THR A 168 3.57 17.13 13.47
C THR A 168 4.22 17.92 12.32
N ARG A 169 5.03 17.25 11.50
CA ARG A 169 5.82 17.87 10.42
C ARG A 169 5.45 17.38 9.03
N THR A 170 4.66 16.30 8.91
CA THR A 170 4.16 15.84 7.62
C THR A 170 3.19 16.86 7.03
N THR A 171 3.42 17.23 5.78
CA THR A 171 2.57 18.17 5.04
C THR A 171 2.28 17.65 3.63
N SER A 172 1.13 18.01 3.07
CA SER A 172 0.75 17.73 1.68
C SER A 172 0.79 19.02 0.86
N ASN A 173 0.81 18.89 -0.47
CA ASN A 173 0.61 19.98 -1.42
C ASN A 173 -0.86 20.07 -1.90
N ASP A 174 -1.69 19.05 -1.59
CA ASP A 174 -3.13 19.07 -1.89
C ASP A 174 -3.91 19.78 -0.78
N VAL A 175 -4.37 21.00 -1.08
CA VAL A 175 -5.13 21.84 -0.14
C VAL A 175 -6.51 21.25 0.18
N CYS A 176 -7.14 20.57 -0.78
CA CYS A 176 -8.46 19.96 -0.57
C CYS A 176 -8.36 18.79 0.40
N GLU A 177 -7.31 17.99 0.27
CA GLU A 177 -7.01 16.91 1.22
C GLU A 177 -6.71 17.45 2.62
N ILE A 178 -5.92 18.50 2.73
CA ILE A 178 -5.60 19.14 4.02
C ILE A 178 -6.88 19.68 4.67
N PHE A 179 -7.77 20.30 3.89
CA PHE A 179 -9.06 20.77 4.39
C PHE A 179 -9.91 19.62 4.94
N ALA A 180 -9.99 18.51 4.22
CA ALA A 180 -10.76 17.34 4.64
C ALA A 180 -10.19 16.63 5.88
N THR A 181 -8.86 16.67 6.08
CA THR A 181 -8.17 15.91 7.13
C THR A 181 -7.84 16.73 8.38
N LEU A 182 -7.36 17.97 8.20
CA LEU A 182 -6.87 18.86 9.26
C LEU A 182 -7.76 20.09 9.47
N GLY A 183 -8.61 20.44 8.50
CA GLY A 183 -9.58 21.53 8.59
C GLY A 183 -9.14 22.85 7.94
N VAL A 184 -10.00 23.88 8.07
CA VAL A 184 -9.88 25.16 7.35
C VAL A 184 -8.63 25.96 7.70
N GLU A 185 -8.22 26.01 8.98
CA GLU A 185 -7.03 26.75 9.38
C GLU A 185 -5.73 26.13 8.85
N ALA A 186 -5.69 24.79 8.78
CA ALA A 186 -4.57 24.09 8.17
C ALA A 186 -4.51 24.35 6.67
N ALA A 187 -5.66 24.36 5.99
CA ALA A 187 -5.76 24.70 4.58
C ALA A 187 -5.27 26.13 4.31
N ARG A 188 -5.71 27.10 5.10
CA ARG A 188 -5.26 28.51 5.03
C ARG A 188 -3.74 28.63 5.13
N ARG A 189 -3.14 27.94 6.10
CA ARG A 189 -1.69 27.91 6.29
C ARG A 189 -0.95 27.19 5.14
N ALA A 190 -1.53 26.13 4.60
CA ALA A 190 -0.98 25.41 3.46
C ALA A 190 -0.93 26.30 2.22
N VAL A 191 -2.03 26.99 1.89
CA VAL A 191 -2.08 27.94 0.75
C VAL A 191 -1.02 29.02 0.89
N GLU A 192 -0.90 29.64 2.07
CA GLU A 192 0.10 30.67 2.33
C GLU A 192 1.52 30.16 2.06
N ARG A 193 1.83 28.94 2.52
CA ARG A 193 3.14 28.31 2.35
C ARG A 193 3.44 28.00 0.89
N GLU A 194 2.50 27.41 0.15
CA GLU A 194 2.69 27.07 -1.26
C GLU A 194 2.88 28.31 -2.13
N ILE A 195 2.07 29.37 -1.92
CA ILE A 195 2.23 30.64 -2.65
C ILE A 195 3.60 31.27 -2.35
N LYS A 196 3.99 31.30 -1.07
CA LYS A 196 5.29 31.83 -0.66
C LYS A 196 6.44 31.04 -1.29
N HIS A 197 6.32 29.71 -1.34
CA HIS A 197 7.32 28.83 -1.95
C HIS A 197 7.55 29.19 -3.42
N VAL A 198 6.48 29.30 -4.20
CA VAL A 198 6.54 29.66 -5.64
C VAL A 198 7.16 31.04 -5.86
N ILE A 199 6.76 32.05 -5.08
CA ILE A 199 7.29 33.41 -5.21
C ILE A 199 8.78 33.47 -4.85
N SER A 200 9.16 32.77 -3.77
CA SER A 200 10.56 32.74 -3.31
C SER A 200 11.48 32.00 -4.27
N PHE A 201 10.96 31.01 -5.00
CA PHE A 201 11.70 30.28 -6.02
C PHE A 201 12.10 31.17 -7.20
N ASP A 202 11.24 32.11 -7.59
CA ASP A 202 11.53 33.13 -8.61
C ASP A 202 12.44 34.26 -8.10
N GLY A 203 12.80 34.27 -6.81
CA GLY A 203 13.62 35.31 -6.19
C GLY A 203 12.88 36.62 -5.93
N SER A 204 11.59 36.67 -6.24
CA SER A 204 10.70 37.80 -5.98
C SER A 204 10.31 37.84 -4.49
N TYR A 205 10.08 39.04 -3.96
CA TYR A 205 9.60 39.22 -2.59
C TYR A 205 8.22 39.86 -2.56
N VAL A 206 7.32 39.28 -1.78
CA VAL A 206 5.99 39.82 -1.49
C VAL A 206 5.83 39.95 0.02
N ASN A 207 5.27 41.08 0.46
CA ASN A 207 5.02 41.31 1.88
C ASN A 207 3.98 40.31 2.41
N TYR A 208 4.26 39.71 3.58
CA TYR A 208 3.35 38.79 4.28
C TYR A 208 1.92 39.30 4.39
N ARG A 209 1.71 40.61 4.58
CA ARG A 209 0.36 41.20 4.70
C ARG A 209 -0.50 40.97 3.46
N HIS A 210 0.07 40.99 2.27
CA HIS A 210 -0.67 40.74 1.03
C HIS A 210 -1.03 39.25 0.89
N LEU A 211 -0.10 38.36 1.26
CA LEU A 211 -0.31 36.92 1.22
C LEU A 211 -1.36 36.48 2.23
N ALA A 212 -1.26 36.97 3.47
CA ALA A 212 -2.22 36.68 4.52
C ALA A 212 -3.63 37.12 4.14
N LEU A 213 -3.79 38.36 3.65
CA LEU A 213 -5.09 38.88 3.22
C LEU A 213 -5.71 38.03 2.09
N LEU A 214 -4.88 37.58 1.13
CA LEU A 214 -5.36 36.72 0.06
C LEU A 214 -5.84 35.37 0.61
N CYS A 215 -5.07 34.74 1.49
CA CYS A 215 -5.45 33.46 2.09
C CYS A 215 -6.75 33.58 2.89
N ASP A 216 -6.89 34.64 3.71
CA ASP A 216 -8.08 34.89 4.52
C ASP A 216 -9.33 35.20 3.67
N VAL A 217 -9.19 35.66 2.43
CA VAL A 217 -10.31 35.86 1.49
C VAL A 217 -10.68 34.57 0.76
N MET A 218 -9.70 33.70 0.52
CA MET A 218 -9.92 32.43 -0.19
C MET A 218 -10.53 31.33 0.69
N THR A 219 -10.24 31.33 2.00
CA THR A 219 -10.69 30.32 2.98
C THR A 219 -11.77 30.86 3.90
#